data_AF-A0A367HM79-F1
#
_entry.id   AF-A0A367HM79-F1
#
_cell.length_a   1.000
_cell.length_b   1.000
_cell.length_c   1.000
_cell.angle_alpha   90.00
_cell.angle_beta   90.00
_cell.angle_gamma   90.00
#
_symmetry.space_group_name_H-M   'P 1'
#
loop_
_entity.id
_entity.type
_entity.pdbx_description
1 polymer ?
#
loop_
_entity_poly.entity_id
_entity_poly.type
_entity_poly.pdbx_seq_one_letter_code
_entity_poly.pdbx_strand_id
1 'polypeptide(L)' 'MRGAACVDADPELFFPVSNAGPALKGREAAKRICGRCAVSRECLKYSLVTGQSAGIWGGLAEEERAELRHSTLRTDC' A
#
# COMPACT_ATOMS: atom_id res chain seq x y z
N MET A 1 -11.07 2.96 -11.15
CA MET A 1 -10.22 1.76 -10.97
C MET A 1 -11.04 0.49 -11.21
N ARG A 2 -11.13 0.01 -12.45
CA ARG A 2 -11.72 -1.31 -12.77
C ARG A 2 -10.56 -2.30 -12.96
N GLY A 3 -10.67 -3.51 -12.41
CA GLY A 3 -9.64 -4.55 -12.53
C GLY A 3 -8.52 -4.49 -11.48
N ALA A 4 -8.76 -3.86 -10.34
CA ALA A 4 -7.83 -3.91 -9.22
C ALA A 4 -7.91 -5.29 -8.55
N ALA A 5 -6.78 -6.01 -8.47
CA ALA A 5 -6.71 -7.35 -7.89
C ALA A 5 -7.01 -7.37 -6.38
N CYS A 6 -7.02 -6.20 -5.72
CA CYS A 6 -7.45 -6.07 -4.34
C CYS A 6 -8.97 -6.18 -4.16
N VAL A 7 -9.78 -6.05 -5.21
CA VAL A 7 -11.24 -6.18 -5.13
C VAL A 7 -11.67 -7.63 -4.86
N ASP A 8 -10.90 -8.59 -5.37
CA ASP A 8 -11.14 -10.02 -5.16
C ASP A 8 -10.47 -10.55 -3.87
N ALA A 9 -9.76 -9.69 -3.14
CA ALA A 9 -9.03 -10.03 -1.93
C ALA A 9 -9.75 -9.52 -0.68
N ASP A 10 -9.41 -10.11 0.47
CA ASP A 10 -9.99 -9.75 1.76
C ASP A 10 -9.56 -8.32 2.19
N PRO A 11 -10.51 -7.39 2.41
CA PRO A 11 -10.23 -6.04 2.88
C PRO A 11 -9.44 -5.98 4.20
N GLU A 12 -9.59 -6.97 5.10
CA GLU A 12 -8.89 -7.00 6.39
C GLU A 12 -7.37 -7.14 6.23
N LEU A 13 -6.90 -7.69 5.09
CA LEU A 13 -5.47 -7.76 4.77
C LEU A 13 -4.86 -6.39 4.50
N PHE A 14 -5.67 -5.44 4.01
CA PHE A 14 -5.23 -4.09 3.64
C PHE A 14 -5.31 -3.11 4.83
N PHE A 15 -6.10 -3.45 5.87
CA PHE A 15 -6.29 -2.65 7.08
C PHE A 15 -5.99 -3.47 8.35
N PRO A 16 -4.73 -3.86 8.59
CA PRO A 16 -4.36 -4.60 9.79
C PRO A 16 -4.58 -3.75 11.05
N VAL A 17 -5.18 -4.36 12.08
CA VAL A 17 -5.44 -3.72 13.40
C VAL A 17 -4.13 -3.47 14.19
N SER A 18 -3.02 -4.10 13.80
CA SER A 18 -1.73 -3.97 14.49
C SER A 18 -0.56 -4.21 13.52
N ASN A 19 0.60 -3.63 13.81
CA ASN A 19 1.81 -3.83 13.00
C ASN A 19 2.70 -4.99 13.47
N ALA A 20 2.21 -5.80 14.41
CA ALA A 20 2.95 -6.90 15.03
C ALA A 20 2.25 -8.25 14.85
N GLY A 21 3.04 -9.32 14.75
CA GLY A 21 2.55 -10.69 14.78
C GLY A 21 1.74 -11.11 13.53
N PRO A 22 0.55 -11.72 13.66
CA PRO A 22 -0.23 -12.24 12.53
C PRO A 22 -0.56 -11.19 11.47
N ALA A 23 -0.72 -9.94 11.90
CA ALA A 23 -1.04 -8.83 11.02
C ALA A 23 0.09 -8.48 10.04
N LEU A 24 1.35 -8.78 10.38
CA LEU A 24 2.47 -8.66 9.44
C LEU A 24 2.31 -9.62 8.24
N LYS A 25 1.80 -10.83 8.48
CA LYS A 25 1.52 -11.80 7.40
C LYS A 25 0.42 -11.29 6.47
N GLY A 26 -0.61 -10.66 7.05
CA GLY A 26 -1.66 -9.99 6.27
C GLY A 26 -1.09 -8.90 5.36
N ARG A 27 -0.18 -8.08 5.92
CA ARG A 27 0.52 -7.04 5.16
C ARG A 27 1.34 -7.62 4.01
N GLU A 28 2.12 -8.65 4.26
CA GLU A 28 2.89 -9.31 3.18
C GLU A 28 1.99 -9.92 2.10
N ALA A 29 0.88 -10.54 2.49
CA ALA A 29 -0.07 -11.11 1.53
C ALA A 29 -0.69 -10.03 0.64
N ALA A 30 -1.12 -8.90 1.23
CA ALA A 30 -1.61 -7.74 0.49
C ALA A 30 -0.56 -7.18 -0.48
N LYS A 31 0.70 -7.05 -0.04
CA LYS A 31 1.81 -6.63 -0.95
C LYS A 31 1.96 -7.58 -2.15
N ARG A 32 1.89 -8.89 -1.94
CA ARG A 32 1.97 -9.89 -3.04
C ARG A 32 0.80 -9.78 -4.01
N ILE A 33 -0.40 -9.47 -3.52
CA ILE A 33 -1.58 -9.23 -4.38
C ILE A 33 -1.36 -7.96 -5.20
N CYS A 34 -0.97 -6.86 -4.56
CA CYS A 34 -0.68 -5.62 -5.26
C CYS A 34 0.45 -5.76 -6.30
N GLY A 35 1.48 -6.57 -6.02
CA GLY A 35 2.57 -6.83 -6.96
C GLY A 35 2.14 -7.51 -8.26
N ARG A 36 1.01 -8.24 -8.25
CA ARG A 36 0.41 -8.86 -9.45
C ARG A 36 -0.66 -7.99 -10.10
N CYS A 37 -0.96 -6.83 -9.53
CA CYS A 37 -2.02 -5.96 -10.01
C CYS A 37 -1.52 -5.02 -11.11
N ALA A 38 -2.17 -5.04 -12.28
CA ALA A 38 -1.84 -4.18 -13.41
C ALA A 38 -2.01 -2.68 -13.10
N VAL A 39 -2.93 -2.32 -12.19
CA VAL A 39 -3.21 -0.93 -11.79
C VAL A 39 -2.45 -0.50 -10.52
N SER A 40 -1.47 -1.29 -10.06
CA SER A 40 -0.69 -0.99 -8.85
C SER A 40 -0.01 0.38 -8.88
N ARG A 41 0.61 0.76 -10.01
CA ARG A 41 1.25 2.07 -10.20
C ARG A 41 0.28 3.23 -10.13
N GLU A 42 -0.87 3.10 -10.77
CA GLU A 42 -1.91 4.14 -10.78
C GLU A 42 -2.56 4.28 -9.40
N CYS A 43 -2.80 3.15 -8.71
CA CYS A 43 -3.26 3.11 -7.33
C CYS A 43 -2.28 3.78 -6.37
N LEU A 44 -0.97 3.54 -6.53
CA LEU A 44 0.06 4.20 -5.72
C LEU A 44 0.03 5.72 -5.94
N LYS A 45 0.03 6.16 -7.20
CA LYS A 45 -0.03 7.58 -7.57
C LYS A 45 -1.27 8.24 -6.98
N TYR A 46 -2.42 7.58 -7.07
CA TYR A 46 -3.66 8.06 -6.47
C TYR A 46 -3.51 8.23 -4.96
N SER A 47 -2.97 7.23 -4.24
CA SER A 47 -2.79 7.31 -2.79
C SER A 47 -1.87 8.46 -2.35
N LEU A 48 -0.83 8.75 -3.15
CA LEU A 48 0.10 9.86 -2.92
C LEU A 48 -0.57 11.21 -3.16
N VAL A 49 -1.34 11.33 -4.24
CA VAL A 49 -2.06 12.57 -4.61
C VAL A 49 -3.19 12.87 -3.62
N THR A 50 -3.95 11.86 -3.20
CA THR A 50 -5.05 12.04 -2.24
C THR A 50 -4.59 12.09 -0.79
N GLY A 51 -3.32 11.79 -0.51
CA GLY A 51 -2.78 11.77 0.85
C GLY A 51 -3.36 10.68 1.76
N GLN A 52 -3.90 9.59 1.20
CA GLN A 52 -4.41 8.50 2.02
C GLN A 52 -3.24 7.85 2.75
N SER A 53 -3.17 7.91 4.08
CA SER A 53 -2.08 7.32 4.86
C SER A 53 -2.38 5.89 5.27
N ALA A 54 -3.62 5.59 5.66
CA ALA A 54 -4.00 4.29 6.19
C ALA A 54 -3.99 3.17 5.12
N GLY A 55 -3.48 2.01 5.52
CA GLY A 55 -3.57 0.77 4.74
C GLY A 55 -2.51 0.57 3.66
N ILE A 56 -2.69 -0.46 2.83
CA ILE A 56 -1.74 -0.86 1.78
C ILE A 56 -2.23 -0.41 0.41
N TRP A 57 -1.41 0.38 -0.28
CA TRP A 57 -1.74 0.98 -1.58
C TRP A 57 -0.64 0.70 -2.58
N GLY A 58 -1.00 0.16 -3.75
CA GLY A 58 -0.05 -0.07 -4.84
C GLY A 58 1.17 -0.94 -4.49
N GLY A 59 1.05 -1.78 -3.45
CA GLY A 59 2.14 -2.65 -2.98
C GLY A 59 3.00 -2.07 -1.88
N LEU A 60 2.66 -0.89 -1.36
CA LEU A 60 3.36 -0.23 -0.27
C LEU A 60 2.43 -0.06 0.93
N ALA A 61 2.94 -0.42 2.11
CA ALA A 61 2.26 -0.14 3.36
C ALA A 61 2.35 1.35 3.74
N GLU A 62 1.61 1.73 4.78
CA GLU A 62 1.63 3.07 5.34
C GLU A 62 3.05 3.56 5.66
N GLU A 63 3.82 2.76 6.40
CA GLU A 63 5.20 3.12 6.78
C GLU A 63 6.11 3.29 5.55
N GLU A 64 6.06 2.38 4.59
CA GLU A 64 6.89 2.46 3.37
C GLU A 64 6.52 3.69 2.51
N ARG A 65 5.24 4.08 2.47
CA ARG A 65 4.83 5.32 1.80
C ARG A 65 5.23 6.55 2.59
N ALA A 66 5.22 6.50 3.92
CA ALA A 66 5.75 7.57 4.75
C ALA A 66 7.25 7.76 4.48
N GLU A 67 8.02 6.67 4.44
CA GLU A 67 9.44 6.70 4.09
C GLU A 67 9.69 7.25 2.69
N LEU A 68 8.89 6.87 1.68
CA LEU A 68 8.99 7.44 0.33
C LEU A 68 8.73 8.96 0.33
N ARG A 69 7.69 9.43 1.05
CA ARG A 69 7.42 10.86 1.19
C ARG A 69 8.59 11.59 1.85
N HIS A 70 9.19 11.00 2.89
CA HIS A 70 10.37 11.57 3.55
C HIS A 70 11.62 11.52 2.67
N SER A 71 11.80 10.47 1.86
CA SER A 71 12.96 10.33 0.97
C SER A 71 12.90 11.33 -0.19
N THR A 72 11.73 11.57 -0.78
CA THR A 72 11.58 12.57 -1.84
C THR A 72 11.96 13.96 -1.33
N LEU A 73 11.61 14.30 -0.09
CA LEU A 73 11.96 15.59 0.53
C LEU A 73 13.45 15.72 0.91
N ARG A 74 14.23 14.63 0.87
CA ARG A 74 15.66 14.64 1.21
C ARG A 74 16.58 14.77 0.00
N THR A 75 16.07 14.59 -1.22
CA THR A 75 16.88 14.68 -2.45
C THR A 75 17.11 16.12 -2.91
N ASP A 76 16.44 17.10 -2.30
CA ASP A 76 16.54 18.52 -2.64
C ASP A 76 17.50 19.33 -1.72
N CYS A 77 18.60 18.75 -1.24
CA CYS A 77 19.64 19.47 -0.50
C CYS A 77 21.04 19.33 -1.11
#